data_AF-A0AB73SZP9-F1
#
_entry.id   AF-A0AB73SZP9-F1
#
_cell.length_a   1.000
_cell.length_b   1.000
_cell.length_c   1.000
_cell.angle_alpha   90.00
_cell.angle_beta   90.00
_cell.angle_gamma   90.00
#
_symmetry.space_group_name_H-M   'P 1'
#
loop_
_entity.id
_entity.type
_entity.pdbx_description
1 polymer ?
#
loop_
_entity_poly.entity_id
_entity_poly.type
_entity_poly.pdbx_seq_one_letter_code
_entity_poly.pdbx_strand_id
1 'polypeptide(L)' 'MIKRVTSFMHHTTGEGERLTFTYSEINDDGTSSKDNIKGSIIVLDKTISQKLADITDFINGKLPE' A
#
# COMPACT_ATOMS: atom_id res chain seq x y z
N MET A 1 -10.66 10.77 -16.22
CA MET A 1 -9.75 9.64 -15.93
C MET A 1 -9.43 9.57 -14.44
N ILE A 2 -9.64 8.42 -13.81
CA ILE A 2 -9.47 8.22 -12.36
C ILE A 2 -8.42 7.13 -12.11
N LYS A 3 -7.53 7.32 -11.13
CA LYS A 3 -6.60 6.27 -10.66
C LYS A 3 -7.10 5.70 -9.34
N ARG A 4 -7.18 4.38 -9.23
CA ARG A 4 -7.67 3.71 -8.02
C ARG A 4 -6.76 2.58 -7.59
N VAL A 5 -6.22 2.68 -6.37
CA VAL A 5 -5.45 1.59 -5.74
C VAL A 5 -6.37 0.40 -5.52
N THR A 6 -5.93 -0.77 -5.97
CA THR A 6 -6.66 -2.03 -5.90
C THR A 6 -6.10 -2.96 -4.83
N SER A 7 -4.80 -2.88 -4.56
CA SER A 7 -4.16 -3.61 -3.46
C SER A 7 -2.88 -2.91 -3.03
N PHE A 8 -2.43 -3.18 -1.81
CA PHE A 8 -1.09 -2.81 -1.37
C PHE A 8 -0.54 -3.84 -0.39
N MET A 9 0.78 -3.84 -0.27
CA MET A 9 1.56 -4.63 0.67
C MET A 9 2.54 -3.71 1.38
N HIS A 10 2.76 -3.99 2.66
CA HIS A 10 3.74 -3.32 3.49
C HIS A 10 4.96 -4.22 3.69
N HIS A 11 6.15 -3.63 3.54
CA HIS A 11 7.44 -4.28 3.72
C HIS A 11 8.34 -3.42 4.58
N THR A 12 8.96 -4.01 5.59
CA THR A 12 10.11 -3.40 6.27
C THR A 12 11.37 -3.73 5.49
N THR A 13 12.14 -2.71 5.09
CA THR A 13 13.36 -2.84 4.28
C THR A 13 14.53 -2.09 4.94
N GLY A 14 15.76 -2.28 4.44
CA GLY A 14 16.94 -1.56 4.95
C GLY A 14 16.86 -0.03 4.78
N GLU A 15 16.00 0.45 3.89
CA GLU A 15 15.75 1.89 3.65
C GLU A 15 14.60 2.43 4.52
N GLY A 16 13.98 1.58 5.35
CA GLY A 16 12.79 1.87 6.13
C GLY A 16 11.54 1.15 5.60
N GLU A 17 10.37 1.69 5.93
CA GLU A 17 9.09 1.10 5.53
C GLU A 17 8.77 1.39 4.06
N ARG A 18 8.37 0.34 3.33
CA ARG A 18 8.04 0.40 1.90
C ARG A 18 6.63 -0.11 1.66
N LEU A 19 5.88 0.63 0.85
CA LEU A 19 4.57 0.20 0.35
C LEU A 19 4.68 -0.14 -1.13
N THR A 20 4.32 -1.36 -1.48
CA THR A 20 4.13 -1.79 -2.87
C THR A 20 2.63 -1.84 -3.14
N PHE A 21 2.15 -1.26 -4.23
CA PHE A 21 0.72 -1.21 -4.52
C PHE A 21 0.42 -1.48 -5.99
N THR A 22 -0.80 -1.94 -6.26
CA THR A 22 -1.38 -2.00 -7.59
C THR A 22 -2.49 -0.98 -7.72
N TYR A 23 -2.64 -0.38 -8.89
CA TYR A 23 -3.77 0.48 -9.21
C TYR A 23 -4.27 0.26 -10.63
N SER A 24 -5.51 0.66 -10.87
CA SER A 24 -6.14 0.70 -12.19
C SER A 24 -6.40 2.16 -12.60
N GLU A 25 -6.35 2.39 -13.91
CA GLU A 25 -6.79 3.62 -14.56
C GLU A 25 -8.19 3.38 -15.15
N ILE A 26 -9.15 4.20 -14.73
CA ILE A 26 -10.56 4.10 -15.09
C ILE A 26 -10.93 5.31 -15.95
N ASN A 27 -11.53 5.06 -17.09
CA ASN A 27 -12.07 6.05 -18.02
C ASN A 27 -13.35 6.68 -17.47
N ASP A 28 -13.78 7.78 -18.09
CA ASP A 28 -14.98 8.51 -17.67
C ASP A 28 -16.28 7.74 -18.00
N ASP A 29 -16.21 6.76 -18.90
CA ASP A 29 -17.30 5.83 -19.21
C ASP A 29 -17.35 4.62 -18.26
N GLY A 30 -16.47 4.57 -17.25
CA GLY A 30 -16.40 3.49 -16.27
C GLY A 30 -15.62 2.25 -16.71
N THR A 31 -15.06 2.23 -17.93
CA THR A 31 -14.19 1.14 -18.39
C THR A 31 -12.78 1.28 -17.82
N SER A 32 -12.09 0.16 -17.56
CA SER A 32 -10.67 0.22 -17.23
C SER A 32 -9.84 0.44 -18.50
N SER A 33 -9.01 1.48 -18.50
CA SER A 33 -8.04 1.72 -19.58
C SER A 33 -6.77 0.91 -19.37
N LYS A 34 -6.37 0.72 -18.10
CA LYS A 34 -5.21 -0.07 -17.70
C LYS A 34 -5.43 -0.67 -16.32
N ASP A 35 -5.07 -1.93 -16.18
CA ASP A 35 -5.19 -2.68 -14.94
C ASP A 35 -3.83 -3.21 -14.46
N ASN A 36 -3.76 -3.53 -13.16
CA ASN A 36 -2.60 -4.15 -12.53
C ASN A 36 -1.29 -3.34 -12.66
N ILE A 37 -1.38 -2.01 -12.73
CA ILE A 37 -0.18 -1.16 -12.75
C ILE A 37 0.46 -1.22 -11.36
N LYS A 38 1.73 -1.60 -11.30
CA LYS A 38 2.51 -1.71 -10.05
C LYS A 38 3.26 -0.41 -9.76
N GLY A 39 3.26 0.00 -8.50
CA GLY A 39 4.07 1.09 -7.98
C GLY A 39 4.66 0.73 -6.62
N SER A 40 5.70 1.44 -6.21
CA SER A 40 6.27 1.33 -4.87
C SER A 40 6.74 2.70 -4.37
N ILE A 41 6.67 2.88 -3.04
CA ILE A 41 7.12 4.09 -2.36
C ILE A 41 7.81 3.73 -1.05
N ILE A 42 8.83 4.51 -0.68
CA ILE A 42 9.41 4.51 0.67
C ILE A 42 8.60 5.51 1.51
N VAL A 43 8.17 5.08 2.69
CA VAL A 43 7.35 5.89 3.59
C VAL A 43 8.26 6.80 4.42
N LEU A 44 8.31 8.07 4.03
CA LEU A 44 9.02 9.12 4.77
C LEU A 44 8.11 9.94 5.69
N ASP A 45 6.80 9.85 5.48
CA ASP A 45 5.81 10.53 6.31
C ASP A 45 5.69 9.83 7.68
N LYS A 46 5.97 10.58 8.75
CA LYS A 46 5.97 10.06 10.11
C LYS A 46 4.58 9.59 10.57
N THR A 47 3.52 10.26 10.14
CA THR A 47 2.14 9.90 10.50
C THR A 47 1.76 8.57 9.87
N ILE A 48 2.11 8.37 8.60
CA ILE A 48 1.87 7.09 7.92
C ILE A 48 2.74 5.99 8.51
N SER A 49 4.02 6.27 8.79
CA SER A 49 4.91 5.32 9.46
C SER A 49 4.35 4.85 10.80
N GLN A 50 3.80 5.75 11.63
CA GLN A 50 3.17 5.35 12.89
C GLN A 50 1.96 4.44 12.68
N LYS A 51 1.09 4.74 11.70
CA LYS A 51 -0.06 3.87 11.41
C LYS A 51 0.35 2.47 10.98
N LEU A 52 1.45 2.34 10.24
CA LEU A 52 1.99 1.04 9.86
C LEU A 52 2.49 0.28 11.08
N ALA A 53 3.22 0.95 11.98
CA ALA A 53 3.64 0.37 13.25
C ALA A 53 2.44 -0.13 14.07
N ASP A 54 1.37 0.67 14.20
CA ASP A 54 0.17 0.29 14.95
C ASP A 54 -0.49 -0.98 14.37
N ILE A 55 -0.53 -1.11 13.03
CA ILE A 55 -1.04 -2.31 12.36
C ILE A 55 -0.13 -3.51 12.61
N THR A 56 1.17 -3.33 12.51
CA THR A 56 2.17 -4.38 12.78
C THR A 56 2.06 -4.88 14.21
N ASP A 57 1.97 -3.98 15.19
CA ASP A 57 1.81 -4.33 16.60
C ASP A 57 0.51 -5.07 16.88
N PHE A 58 -0.59 -4.63 16.27
CA PHE A 58 -1.87 -5.34 16.35
C PHE A 58 -1.76 -6.78 15.84
N ILE A 59 -1.08 -7.02 14.71
CA ILE A 59 -0.88 -8.36 14.14
C ILE A 59 0.02 -9.20 15.05
N ASN A 60 1.11 -8.63 15.56
CA ASN A 60 2.04 -9.32 16.47
C ASN A 60 1.32 -9.81 17.73
N GLY A 61 0.38 -9.03 18.27
CA GLY A 61 -0.45 -9.43 19.40
C GLY A 61 -1.45 -10.56 19.11
N LYS A 62 -1.55 -11.05 17.87
CA LYS A 62 -2.40 -12.19 17.47
C LYS A 62 -1.61 -13.44 17.09
N LEU A 63 -0.28 -13.41 17.18
CA LEU A 63 0.54 -14.58 16.89
C LEU A 63 0.33 -15.64 17.97
N PRO A 64 0.22 -16.93 17.61
CA PRO A 64 0.16 -18.02 18.58
C PRO A 64 1.51 -18.15 19.32
N GLU A 65 1.46 -18.67 20.56
CA GLU A 65 2.65 -19.07 21.34
C GLU A 65 3.46 -20.17 20.67
#